data_AF-A0A5N9B3W5-F1
#
_entry.id   AF-A0A5N9B3W5-F1
#
_cell.length_a   1.000
_cell.length_b   1.000
_cell.length_c   1.000
_cell.angle_alpha   90.00
_cell.angle_beta   90.00
_cell.angle_gamma   90.00
#
_symmetry.space_group_name_H-M   'P 1'
#
loop_
_entity.id
_entity.type
_entity.pdbx_description
1 polymer ?
#
loop_
_entity_poly.entity_id
_entity_poly.type
_entity_poly.pdbx_seq_one_letter_code
_entity_poly.pdbx_strand_id
1 'polypeptide(L)'
;ALAKKILNFTHWKITGIGPRLQPRMRNIREITNKALNYLNKRSNNKLKSNFLDYKDLNWDLSFYGQGYGIQTEKSINAIKLVAKKEAIFLDPIYTGKAMSGLIEYANSNKIDRDSSVIFIHSGGTPNLFTYSNELLSDF
;
A
#
# COMPACT_ATOMS: atom_id res chain seq x y z
N ALA A 1 -1.84 -9.88 -2.48
CA ALA A 1 -1.28 -11.23 -2.25
C ALA A 1 -2.13 -12.33 -2.88
N LEU A 2 -3.37 -12.57 -2.43
CA LEU A 2 -4.26 -13.60 -2.99
C LEU A 2 -4.56 -13.39 -4.49
N ALA A 3 -5.01 -12.19 -4.87
CA ALA A 3 -5.30 -11.87 -6.26
C ALA A 3 -4.11 -12.10 -7.20
N LYS A 4 -2.89 -11.73 -6.77
CA LYS A 4 -1.64 -12.01 -7.51
C LYS A 4 -1.47 -13.50 -7.83
N LYS A 5 -1.83 -14.38 -6.89
CA LYS A 5 -1.76 -15.84 -7.05
C LYS A 5 -2.88 -16.37 -7.94
N ILE A 6 -4.11 -15.91 -7.75
CA ILE A 6 -5.28 -16.35 -8.53
C ILE A 6 -5.18 -15.90 -9.99
N LEU A 7 -4.77 -14.65 -10.22
CA LEU A 7 -4.67 -14.04 -11.54
C LEU A 7 -3.31 -14.30 -12.22
N ASN A 8 -2.42 -15.07 -11.60
CA ASN A 8 -1.09 -15.39 -12.10
C ASN A 8 -0.26 -14.16 -12.51
N PHE A 9 -0.30 -13.09 -11.71
CA PHE A 9 0.47 -11.87 -11.96
C PHE A 9 1.94 -12.05 -11.52
N THR A 10 2.67 -12.94 -12.20
CA THR A 10 4.06 -13.31 -11.87
C THR A 10 5.05 -12.15 -11.99
N HIS A 11 4.84 -11.26 -12.96
CA HIS A 11 5.72 -10.13 -13.25
C HIS A 11 5.44 -8.88 -12.42
N TRP A 12 4.32 -8.85 -11.67
CA TRP A 12 3.96 -7.69 -10.86
C TRP A 12 4.53 -7.76 -9.45
N LYS A 13 5.21 -6.70 -9.02
CA LYS A 13 5.63 -6.51 -7.63
C LYS A 13 4.55 -5.73 -6.87
N ILE A 14 3.99 -6.33 -5.83
CA ILE A 14 3.03 -5.65 -4.93
C ILE A 14 3.78 -5.27 -3.67
N THR A 15 3.87 -3.97 -3.37
CA THR A 15 4.53 -3.44 -2.17
C THR A 15 3.49 -2.82 -1.25
N GLY A 16 3.42 -3.27 0.00
CA GLY A 16 2.66 -2.60 1.04
C GLY A 16 3.50 -1.55 1.76
N ILE A 17 2.94 -0.36 2.00
CA ILE A 17 3.53 0.65 2.87
C ILE A 17 2.63 0.78 4.08
N GLY A 18 3.17 0.47 5.26
CA GLY A 18 2.40 0.41 6.51
C GLY A 18 2.39 1.74 7.26
N PRO A 19 1.32 2.06 8.00
CA PRO A 19 1.27 3.26 8.84
C PRO A 19 1.94 3.06 10.20
N ARG A 20 2.53 1.88 10.49
CA ARG A 20 3.15 1.54 11.78
C ARG A 20 4.19 0.42 11.67
N LEU A 21 5.07 0.34 12.66
CA LEU A 21 5.99 -0.78 12.87
C LEU A 21 5.25 -1.99 13.46
N GLN A 22 4.53 -2.76 12.64
CA GLN A 22 4.03 -4.07 13.06
C GLN A 22 3.67 -4.95 11.85
N PRO A 23 4.46 -5.97 11.53
CA PRO A 23 4.07 -6.95 10.55
C PRO A 23 3.16 -7.98 11.24
N ARG A 24 1.84 -7.82 11.13
CA ARG A 24 0.87 -8.94 11.31
C ARG A 24 1.01 -9.96 10.17
N MET A 25 2.24 -10.22 9.71
CA MET A 25 2.56 -11.07 8.56
C MET A 25 2.12 -12.52 8.79
N ARG A 26 2.13 -12.99 10.06
CA ARG A 26 1.53 -14.28 10.43
C ARG A 26 0.06 -14.36 10.02
N ASN A 27 -0.72 -13.28 10.19
CA ASN A 27 -2.14 -13.27 9.85
C ASN A 27 -2.38 -13.19 8.34
N ILE A 28 -1.63 -12.37 7.58
CA ILE A 28 -1.92 -12.17 6.14
C ILE A 28 -1.71 -13.47 5.36
N ARG A 29 -0.56 -14.15 5.57
CA ARG A 29 -0.26 -15.40 4.88
C ARG A 29 -1.28 -16.48 5.23
N GLU A 30 -1.55 -16.64 6.52
CA GLU A 30 -2.48 -17.65 7.02
C GLU A 30 -3.90 -17.42 6.51
N ILE A 31 -4.43 -16.20 6.62
CA ILE A 31 -5.77 -15.85 6.14
C ILE A 31 -5.85 -16.01 4.62
N THR A 32 -4.81 -15.61 3.89
CA THR A 32 -4.75 -15.80 2.43
C THR A 32 -4.80 -17.27 2.04
N ASN A 33 -4.01 -18.12 2.71
CA ASN A 33 -3.95 -19.55 2.44
C ASN A 33 -5.24 -20.27 2.86
N LYS A 34 -5.85 -19.86 3.98
CA LYS A 34 -7.19 -20.33 4.39
C LYS A 34 -8.25 -19.95 3.34
N ALA A 35 -8.27 -18.70 2.88
CA ALA A 35 -9.19 -18.24 1.84
C ALA A 35 -9.00 -19.03 0.54
N LEU A 36 -7.76 -19.26 0.11
CA LEU A 36 -7.45 -20.07 -1.06
C LEU A 36 -7.98 -21.51 -0.92
N ASN A 37 -7.80 -22.13 0.24
CA ASN A 37 -8.34 -23.45 0.53
C ASN A 37 -9.87 -23.49 0.44
N TYR A 38 -10.55 -22.49 1.00
CA TYR A 38 -12.01 -22.38 0.91
C TYR A 38 -12.48 -22.24 -0.54
N LEU A 39 -11.82 -21.41 -1.34
CA LEU A 39 -12.14 -21.24 -2.75
C LEU A 39 -11.92 -22.52 -3.56
N ASN A 40 -10.81 -23.22 -3.34
CA ASN A 40 -10.51 -24.49 -4.01
C ASN A 40 -11.48 -25.62 -3.65
N LYS A 41 -12.05 -25.61 -2.44
CA LYS A 41 -13.10 -26.57 -2.05
C LYS A 41 -14.44 -26.30 -2.72
N ARG A 42 -14.75 -25.04 -3.06
CA ARG A 42 -16.05 -24.62 -3.64
C ARG A 42 -16.05 -24.53 -5.16
N SER A 43 -14.89 -24.34 -5.78
CA SER A 43 -14.78 -24.17 -7.23
C SER A 43 -14.66 -25.51 -7.95
N ASN A 44 -15.51 -25.75 -8.96
CA ASN A 44 -15.38 -26.90 -9.87
C ASN A 44 -14.07 -26.85 -10.68
N ASN A 45 -13.51 -25.65 -10.87
CA ASN A 45 -12.17 -25.44 -11.44
C ASN A 45 -11.19 -25.12 -10.31
N LYS A 46 -10.33 -26.07 -9.96
CA LYS A 46 -9.25 -25.83 -8.98
C LYS A 46 -8.40 -24.65 -9.45
N LEU A 47 -8.22 -23.66 -8.57
CA LEU A 47 -7.29 -22.57 -8.82
C LEU A 47 -5.89 -23.18 -8.90
N LYS A 48 -5.22 -23.03 -10.05
CA LYS A 48 -3.83 -23.44 -10.26
C LYS A 48 -2.89 -22.47 -9.53
N SER A 49 -3.03 -22.34 -8.21
CA SER A 49 -2.24 -21.40 -7.42
C SER A 49 -1.65 -22.07 -6.21
N ASN A 50 -0.33 -21.92 -6.05
CA ASN A 50 0.39 -22.35 -4.86
C ASN A 50 0.02 -21.49 -3.65
N PHE A 51 0.15 -22.06 -2.45
CA PHE A 51 0.07 -21.29 -1.22
C PHE A 51 1.06 -20.12 -1.21
N LEU A 52 0.66 -19.05 -0.52
CA LEU A 52 1.49 -17.88 -0.30
C LEU A 52 2.62 -18.21 0.68
N ASP A 53 3.84 -17.83 0.32
CA ASP A 53 5.04 -17.86 1.17
C ASP A 53 5.39 -16.43 1.62
N TYR A 54 6.24 -16.28 2.65
CA TYR A 54 6.67 -14.96 3.14
C TYR A 54 7.42 -14.17 2.08
N LYS A 55 8.17 -14.83 1.18
CA LYS A 55 8.83 -14.18 0.04
C LYS A 55 7.85 -13.58 -0.98
N ASP A 56 6.58 -14.00 -0.96
CA ASP A 56 5.53 -13.41 -1.81
C ASP A 56 4.96 -12.11 -1.22
N LEU A 57 5.34 -11.73 0.00
CA LEU A 57 4.90 -10.55 0.70
C LEU A 57 6.02 -9.52 0.75
N ASN A 58 5.84 -8.39 0.05
CA ASN A 58 6.75 -7.26 0.12
C ASN A 58 6.11 -6.11 0.92
N TRP A 59 6.79 -5.68 1.98
CA TRP A 59 6.37 -4.57 2.82
C TRP A 59 7.55 -3.64 3.07
N ASP A 60 7.33 -2.35 2.88
CA ASP A 60 8.30 -1.32 3.24
C ASP A 60 7.82 -0.59 4.50
N LEU A 61 8.66 -0.67 5.53
CA LEU A 61 8.41 -0.06 6.83
C LEU A 61 9.23 1.22 7.01
N SER A 62 9.88 1.75 5.97
CA SER A 62 10.68 2.98 6.09
C SER A 62 9.83 4.26 6.14
N PHE A 63 8.52 4.18 5.89
CA PHE A 63 7.65 5.36 5.74
C PHE A 63 6.60 5.54 6.86
N TYR A 64 6.57 4.66 7.87
CA TYR A 64 5.55 4.78 8.93
C TYR A 64 5.80 5.95 9.89
N GLY A 65 7.03 6.46 10.00
CA GLY A 65 7.38 7.58 10.86
C GLY A 65 7.34 7.26 12.35
N GLN A 66 6.70 8.12 13.14
CA GLN A 66 6.59 7.92 14.59
C GLN A 66 5.56 6.86 14.99
N GLY A 67 4.66 6.47 14.08
CA GLY A 67 3.70 5.41 14.33
C GLY A 67 2.34 5.64 13.69
N TYR A 68 1.38 4.82 14.14
CA TYR A 68 0.00 4.89 13.68
C TYR A 68 -0.67 6.18 14.14
N GLY A 69 -1.48 6.80 13.27
CA GLY A 69 -2.21 8.02 13.59
C GLY A 69 -1.35 9.30 13.60
N ILE A 70 -0.04 9.17 13.35
CA ILE A 70 0.90 10.30 13.31
C ILE A 70 1.42 10.43 11.87
N GLN A 71 1.15 11.57 11.25
CA GLN A 71 1.64 11.96 9.93
C GLN A 71 3.18 12.11 9.93
N THR A 72 3.76 12.02 8.75
CA THR A 72 5.16 12.41 8.50
C THR A 72 5.22 13.62 7.59
N GLU A 73 6.28 14.43 7.70
CA GLU A 73 6.51 15.54 6.78
C GLU A 73 6.48 15.08 5.31
N LYS A 74 7.15 13.95 5.01
CA LYS A 74 7.10 13.32 3.69
C LYS A 74 5.68 12.99 3.24
N SER A 75 4.82 12.48 4.13
CA SER A 75 3.41 12.19 3.79
C SER A 75 2.60 13.47 3.54
N ILE A 76 2.81 14.53 4.32
CA ILE A 76 2.14 15.82 4.11
C ILE A 76 2.57 16.44 2.77
N ASN A 77 3.87 16.43 2.47
CA ASN A 77 4.39 16.92 1.20
C ASN A 77 3.83 16.12 -0.01
N ALA A 78 3.71 14.80 0.13
CA ALA A 78 3.09 13.95 -0.89
C ALA A 78 1.61 14.28 -1.12
N ILE A 79 0.84 14.50 -0.05
CA ILE A 79 -0.57 14.93 -0.14
C ILE A 79 -0.68 16.26 -0.86
N LYS A 80 0.12 17.26 -0.46
CA LYS A 80 0.14 18.59 -1.08
C LYS A 80 0.50 18.51 -2.57
N LEU A 81 1.52 17.74 -2.92
CA LEU A 81 1.97 17.57 -4.30
C LEU A 81 0.85 16.98 -5.17
N VAL A 82 0.27 15.86 -4.75
CA VAL A 82 -0.75 15.15 -5.54
C VAL A 82 -2.04 15.94 -5.62
N ALA A 83 -2.44 16.62 -4.55
CA ALA A 83 -3.60 17.52 -4.59
C ALA A 83 -3.38 18.67 -5.59
N LYS A 84 -2.20 19.29 -5.59
CA LYS A 84 -1.88 20.42 -6.49
C LYS A 84 -1.70 19.99 -7.96
N LYS A 85 -1.21 18.77 -8.22
CA LYS A 85 -0.89 18.30 -9.57
C LYS A 85 -2.03 17.53 -10.23
N GLU A 86 -2.75 16.72 -9.45
CA GLU A 86 -3.70 15.73 -9.97
C GLU A 86 -5.12 15.93 -9.42
N ALA A 87 -5.34 16.91 -8.53
CA ALA A 87 -6.62 17.10 -7.82
C ALA A 87 -7.10 15.83 -7.08
N ILE A 88 -6.17 14.97 -6.65
CA ILE A 88 -6.44 13.76 -5.88
C ILE A 88 -6.12 14.00 -4.40
N PHE A 89 -7.09 13.69 -3.54
CA PHE A 89 -7.02 13.92 -2.10
C PHE A 89 -6.66 12.67 -1.32
N LEU A 90 -5.42 12.64 -0.83
CA LEU A 90 -4.87 11.55 -0.01
C LEU A 90 -5.00 11.86 1.49
N ASP A 91 -5.09 10.81 2.31
CA ASP A 91 -5.19 10.89 3.77
C ASP A 91 -3.80 10.92 4.46
N PRO A 92 -3.62 11.70 5.54
CA PRO A 92 -2.37 11.76 6.32
C PRO A 92 -1.88 10.44 6.92
N ILE A 93 -2.77 9.49 7.20
CA ILE A 93 -2.41 8.29 7.97
C ILE A 93 -1.99 7.12 7.09
N TYR A 94 -2.64 6.92 5.94
CA TYR A 94 -2.48 5.76 5.08
C TYR A 94 -1.98 6.16 3.69
N THR A 95 -2.84 6.78 2.87
CA THR A 95 -2.57 6.98 1.45
C THR A 95 -1.48 8.03 1.20
N GLY A 96 -1.33 9.02 2.09
CA GLY A 96 -0.21 9.97 2.07
C GLY A 96 1.13 9.32 2.37
N LYS A 97 1.20 8.38 3.32
CA LYS A 97 2.43 7.60 3.60
C LYS A 97 2.76 6.63 2.46
N ALA A 98 1.75 6.00 1.87
CA ALA A 98 1.94 5.15 0.71
C ALA A 98 2.45 5.95 -0.50
N MET A 99 1.88 7.13 -0.76
CA MET A 99 2.30 7.99 -1.84
C MET A 99 3.70 8.55 -1.62
N SER A 100 4.06 8.93 -0.39
CA SER A 100 5.42 9.41 -0.11
C SER A 100 6.48 8.34 -0.38
N GLY A 101 6.18 7.07 -0.09
CA GLY A 101 7.06 5.96 -0.48
C GLY A 101 7.10 5.70 -1.98
N LEU A 102 5.98 5.87 -2.71
CA LEU A 102 6.00 5.79 -4.17
C LEU A 102 6.88 6.90 -4.79
N ILE A 103 6.76 8.14 -4.31
CA ILE A 103 7.59 9.26 -4.78
C ILE A 103 9.08 8.99 -4.49
N GLU A 104 9.41 8.51 -3.29
CA GLU A 104 10.78 8.12 -2.93
C GLU A 104 11.31 7.02 -3.86
N TYR A 105 10.49 6.01 -4.16
CA TYR A 105 10.87 4.92 -5.05
C TYR A 105 11.15 5.38 -6.48
N ALA A 106 10.35 6.32 -6.98
CA ALA A 106 10.56 6.93 -8.29
C ALA A 106 11.87 7.74 -8.31
N ASN A 107 12.10 8.57 -7.28
CA ASN A 107 13.29 9.41 -7.19
C ASN A 107 14.59 8.61 -6.99
N SER A 108 14.52 7.48 -6.29
CA SER A 108 15.68 6.61 -6.00
C SER A 108 15.93 5.53 -7.08
N ASN A 109 15.20 5.56 -8.20
CA ASN A 109 15.22 4.52 -9.24
C ASN A 109 14.99 3.09 -8.70
N LYS A 110 14.21 2.95 -7.62
CA LYS A 110 13.76 1.64 -7.11
C LYS A 110 12.62 1.05 -7.97
N ILE A 111 12.01 1.91 -8.78
CA ILE A 111 11.09 1.56 -9.87
C ILE A 111 11.76 2.02 -11.17
N ASP A 112 11.88 1.12 -12.15
CA ASP A 112 12.45 1.46 -13.46
C ASP A 112 11.59 2.51 -14.16
N ARG A 113 12.21 3.42 -14.90
CA ARG A 113 11.51 4.53 -15.58
C ARG A 113 10.45 4.08 -16.57
N ASP A 114 10.64 2.92 -17.18
CA ASP A 114 9.70 2.34 -18.15
C ASP A 114 8.64 1.41 -17.49
N SER A 115 8.63 1.32 -16.16
CA SER A 115 7.65 0.51 -15.44
C SER A 115 6.30 1.20 -15.36
N SER A 116 5.23 0.44 -15.61
CA SER A 116 3.87 0.86 -15.25
C SER A 116 3.62 0.66 -13.75
N VAL A 117 3.12 1.69 -13.08
CA VAL A 117 2.79 1.65 -11.65
C VAL A 117 1.30 1.81 -11.45
N ILE A 118 0.71 0.92 -10.64
CA ILE A 118 -0.67 1.06 -10.16
C ILE A 118 -0.62 1.46 -8.69
N PHE A 119 -1.07 2.68 -8.38
CA PHE A 119 -1.29 3.12 -7.01
C PHE A 119 -2.71 2.79 -6.57
N ILE A 120 -2.85 2.07 -5.45
CA ILE A 120 -4.17 1.76 -4.87
C ILE A 120 -4.55 2.84 -3.87
N HIS A 121 -5.40 3.77 -4.30
CA HIS A 121 -5.99 4.79 -3.43
C HIS A 121 -7.05 4.16 -2.52
N SER A 122 -6.66 3.67 -1.34
CA SER A 122 -7.55 2.96 -0.42
C SER A 122 -8.54 3.86 0.36
N GLY A 123 -8.57 5.17 0.10
CA GLY A 123 -9.47 6.12 0.76
C GLY A 123 -8.82 6.83 1.96
N GLY A 124 -9.63 7.11 2.99
CA GLY A 124 -9.23 7.83 4.20
C GLY A 124 -9.56 9.33 4.21
N THR A 125 -10.12 9.86 3.11
CA THR A 125 -10.40 11.28 2.88
C THR A 125 -11.05 12.04 4.05
N PRO A 126 -11.98 11.47 4.86
CA PRO A 126 -12.51 12.17 6.03
C PRO A 126 -11.45 12.65 7.05
N ASN A 127 -10.28 12.01 7.11
CA ASN A 127 -9.19 12.46 7.99
C ASN A 127 -8.60 13.81 7.58
N LEU A 128 -8.83 14.30 6.35
CA LEU A 128 -8.40 15.65 5.96
C LEU A 128 -8.99 16.73 6.87
N PHE A 129 -10.22 16.54 7.34
CA PHE A 129 -10.88 17.49 8.22
C PHE A 129 -10.28 17.45 9.64
N THR A 130 -9.98 16.24 10.13
CA THR A 130 -9.36 16.03 11.45
C THR A 130 -7.95 16.63 11.53
N TYR A 131 -7.18 16.54 10.45
CA TYR A 131 -5.78 16.99 10.36
C TYR A 131 -5.63 18.27 9.52
N SER A 132 -6.69 19.09 9.47
CA SER A 132 -6.74 20.27 8.61
C SER A 132 -5.67 21.30 8.99
N ASN A 133 -5.43 21.50 10.28
CA ASN A 133 -4.41 22.44 10.77
C ASN A 133 -3.01 22.06 10.27
N GLU A 134 -2.64 20.78 10.36
CA GLU A 134 -1.32 20.30 9.96
C GLU A 134 -1.16 20.23 8.43
N LEU A 135 -2.26 20.10 7.70
CA LEU A 135 -2.24 20.16 6.25
C LEU A 135 -2.12 21.59 5.74
N LEU A 136 -2.79 22.54 6.39
CA LEU A 136 -2.91 23.94 5.96
C LEU A 136 -1.85 24.87 6.55
N SER A 137 -1.02 24.41 7.50
CA SER A 137 -0.03 25.24 8.21
C SER A 137 0.88 26.07 7.30
N ASP A 138 1.17 25.55 6.11
CA ASP A 138 2.09 26.15 5.12
C ASP A 138 1.51 26.04 3.70
N PHE A 139 0.20 26.26 3.54
CA PHE A 139 -0.44 26.27 2.21
C PHE A 139 -0.39 27.64 1.54
#